data_AF-W5SJD8-F1
#
_entry.id   AF-W5SJD8-F1
#
_cell.length_a   1.000
_cell.length_b   1.000
_cell.length_c   1.000
_cell.angle_alpha   90.00
_cell.angle_beta   90.00
_cell.angle_gamma   90.00
#
_symmetry.space_group_name_H-M   'P 1'
#
loop_
_entity.id
_entity.type
_entity.pdbx_description
1 polymer ?
#
loop_
_entity_poly.entity_id
_entity_poly.type
_entity_poly.pdbx_seq_one_letter_code
_entity_poly.pdbx_strand_id
1 'polypeptide(L)'
;IAASKKDNAADFAAARNDAMIAGGIALRAMAKDGKLSAKTGEDKSAHAINGAVASAVNKVLSTLVIGIRNRVDEGLKEINKVLGEIKQGEISEAKTN
;
A
#
# COMPACT_ATOMS: atom_id res chain seq x y z
N ILE A 1 47.43 -0.03 -12.46
CA ILE A 1 46.71 -1.28 -12.07
C ILE A 1 45.23 -0.93 -11.95
N ALA A 2 44.45 -1.55 -12.84
CA ALA A 2 42.99 -1.79 -12.88
C ALA A 2 42.00 -0.68 -12.46
N ALA A 3 41.21 -0.25 -13.44
CA ALA A 3 39.91 0.39 -13.28
C ALA A 3 38.99 -0.47 -12.41
N SER A 4 38.52 0.07 -11.29
CA SER A 4 37.58 -0.61 -10.40
C SER A 4 36.13 -0.34 -10.81
N LYS A 5 35.53 -1.37 -11.42
CA LYS A 5 34.10 -1.71 -11.42
C LYS A 5 33.11 -0.63 -11.85
N LYS A 6 32.95 -0.52 -13.17
CA LYS A 6 31.59 -0.56 -13.74
C LYS A 6 31.20 -2.05 -13.70
N ASP A 7 29.97 -2.36 -13.26
CA ASP A 7 29.24 -3.65 -13.40
C ASP A 7 28.49 -4.00 -12.11
N ASN A 8 27.49 -3.18 -11.82
CA ASN A 8 26.23 -3.52 -11.13
C ASN A 8 25.25 -2.33 -11.16
N ALA A 9 25.37 -1.46 -12.17
CA ALA A 9 24.26 -0.61 -12.53
C ALA A 9 23.30 -1.50 -13.31
N ALA A 10 22.42 -2.23 -12.62
CA ALA A 10 21.18 -2.64 -13.24
C ALA A 10 20.62 -1.40 -13.95
N ASP A 11 20.19 -1.53 -15.19
CA ASP A 11 19.72 -0.39 -15.98
C ASP A 11 18.42 0.14 -15.33
N PHE A 12 18.57 1.04 -14.36
CA PHE A 12 17.51 1.58 -13.52
C PHE A 12 16.67 2.61 -14.28
N ALA A 13 16.76 2.68 -15.61
CA ALA A 13 15.95 3.59 -16.42
C ALA A 13 14.46 3.48 -16.08
N ALA A 14 13.96 2.25 -15.83
CA ALA A 14 12.59 2.02 -15.37
C ALA A 14 12.36 2.41 -13.90
N ALA A 15 13.35 2.20 -13.02
CA ALA A 15 13.26 2.49 -11.59
C ALA A 15 13.33 3.98 -11.22
N ARG A 16 13.44 4.89 -12.20
CA ARG A 16 13.52 6.34 -11.97
C ARG A 16 12.17 7.03 -11.78
N ASN A 17 11.05 6.33 -11.93
CA ASN A 17 9.75 6.94 -11.61
C ASN A 17 9.58 7.02 -10.08
N ASP A 18 9.13 8.17 -9.59
CA ASP A 18 8.80 8.46 -8.19
C ASP A 18 7.96 7.36 -7.53
N ALA A 19 7.00 6.78 -8.25
CA ALA A 19 6.16 5.70 -7.73
C ALA A 19 6.96 4.42 -7.42
N MET A 20 7.91 4.05 -8.28
CA MET A 20 8.77 2.90 -8.07
C MET A 20 9.77 3.15 -6.92
N ILE A 21 10.33 4.35 -6.85
CA ILE A 21 11.23 4.74 -5.75
C ILE A 21 10.47 4.73 -4.42
N ALA A 22 9.29 5.34 -4.35
CA ALA A 22 8.45 5.34 -3.14
C ALA A 22 8.02 3.93 -2.74
N GLY A 23 7.66 3.08 -3.70
CA GLY A 23 7.35 1.66 -3.45
C GLY A 23 8.55 0.90 -2.88
N GLY A 24 9.74 1.11 -3.45
CA GLY A 24 10.98 0.53 -2.95
C GLY A 24 11.34 1.01 -1.54
N ILE A 25 11.16 2.30 -1.24
CA ILE A 25 11.35 2.88 0.10
C ILE A 25 10.37 2.24 1.09
N ALA A 26 9.09 2.17 0.74
CA ALA A 26 8.07 1.59 1.61
C ALA A 26 8.37 0.12 1.92
N LEU A 27 8.67 -0.69 0.90
CA LEU A 27 9.05 -2.10 1.08
C LEU A 27 10.29 -2.24 1.94
N ARG A 28 11.34 -1.45 1.66
CA ARG A 28 12.57 -1.49 2.44
C ARG A 28 12.35 -1.09 3.89
N ALA A 29 11.52 -0.09 4.16
CA ALA A 29 11.25 0.39 5.50
C ALA A 29 10.37 -0.56 6.33
N MET A 30 9.44 -1.28 5.68
CA MET A 30 8.58 -2.27 6.35
C MET A 30 9.29 -3.62 6.56
N ALA A 31 10.32 -3.92 5.76
CA ALA A 31 11.09 -5.14 5.92
C ALA A 31 11.83 -5.18 7.27
N LYS A 32 11.92 -6.38 7.86
CA LYS A 32 12.77 -6.61 9.04
C LYS A 32 14.21 -6.18 8.73
N ASP A 33 14.81 -5.43 9.64
CA ASP A 33 16.15 -4.83 9.49
C ASP A 33 16.28 -3.81 8.32
N GLY A 34 15.14 -3.36 7.81
CA GLY A 34 15.00 -2.29 6.83
C GLY A 34 15.57 -0.96 7.30
N LYS A 35 16.65 -0.49 6.67
CA LYS A 35 17.29 0.81 6.99
C LYS A 35 17.67 1.52 5.69
N LEU A 36 17.57 2.85 5.71
CA LEU A 36 18.14 3.72 4.69
C LEU A 36 19.39 4.40 5.27
N SER A 37 20.46 4.45 4.48
CA SER A 37 21.73 5.03 4.90
C SER A 37 21.71 6.56 4.74
N ALA A 38 22.25 7.25 5.74
CA ALA A 38 22.60 8.67 5.66
C ALA A 38 24.11 8.85 5.87
N LYS A 39 24.66 9.96 5.41
CA LYS A 39 26.07 10.29 5.66
C LYS A 39 26.27 10.60 7.15
N THR A 40 27.36 10.08 7.73
CA THR A 40 27.72 10.34 9.13
C THR A 40 27.97 11.82 9.35
N GLY A 41 27.40 12.38 10.42
CA GLY A 41 27.54 13.80 10.78
C GLY A 41 26.63 14.76 10.02
N GLU A 42 25.59 14.25 9.35
CA GLU A 42 24.61 15.07 8.61
C GLU A 42 23.17 14.78 9.05
N ASP A 43 22.75 15.41 10.15
CA ASP A 43 21.44 15.17 10.77
C ASP A 43 20.25 15.54 9.87
N LYS A 44 20.42 16.54 8.99
CA LYS A 44 19.38 16.98 8.04
C LYS A 44 18.94 15.84 7.10
N SER A 45 19.88 15.02 6.67
CA SER A 45 19.61 13.86 5.80
C SER A 45 18.76 12.82 6.51
N ALA A 46 19.01 12.57 7.80
CA ALA A 46 18.22 11.63 8.60
C ALA A 46 16.76 12.09 8.73
N HIS A 47 16.51 13.38 8.97
CA HIS A 47 15.14 13.91 9.06
C HIS A 47 14.38 13.81 7.73
N ALA A 48 15.02 14.14 6.61
CA ALA A 48 14.41 14.03 5.29
C ALA A 48 14.07 12.58 4.93
N ILE A 49 14.98 11.65 5.21
CA ILE A 49 14.77 10.21 5.01
C ILE A 49 13.58 9.73 5.84
N ASN A 50 13.52 10.08 7.12
CA ASN A 50 12.43 9.66 8.01
C ASN A 50 11.07 10.20 7.53
N GLY A 51 11.02 11.46 7.06
CA GLY A 51 9.82 12.04 6.48
C GLY A 51 9.36 11.33 5.21
N ALA A 52 10.29 11.03 4.29
CA ALA A 52 10.00 10.30 3.07
C ALA A 52 9.51 8.87 3.35
N VAL A 53 10.16 8.17 4.29
CA VAL A 53 9.78 6.83 4.74
C VAL A 53 8.38 6.82 5.34
N ALA A 54 8.12 7.69 6.31
CA ALA A 54 6.82 7.75 6.97
C ALA A 54 5.70 8.04 5.96
N SER A 55 5.92 8.99 5.03
CA SER A 55 4.97 9.32 3.98
C SER A 55 4.71 8.15 3.03
N ALA A 56 5.76 7.47 2.56
CA ALA A 56 5.63 6.34 1.66
C ALA A 56 4.88 5.16 2.30
N VAL A 57 5.25 4.79 3.54
CA VAL A 57 4.59 3.71 4.29
C VAL A 57 3.13 4.05 4.55
N ASN A 58 2.83 5.28 5.02
CA ASN A 58 1.46 5.70 5.29
C ASN A 58 0.58 5.67 4.04
N LYS A 59 1.10 6.09 2.88
CA LYS A 59 0.35 6.02 1.62
C LYS A 59 0.06 4.59 1.20
N VAL A 60 1.04 3.69 1.28
CA VAL A 60 0.85 2.26 0.92
C VAL A 60 -0.20 1.63 1.82
N LEU A 61 -0.09 1.81 3.14
CA LEU A 61 -1.05 1.25 4.08
C LEU A 61 -2.45 1.86 3.89
N SER A 62 -2.55 3.17 3.65
CA SER A 62 -3.85 3.83 3.44
C SER A 62 -4.57 3.27 2.21
N THR A 63 -3.85 3.08 1.10
CA THR A 63 -4.41 2.48 -0.12
C THR A 63 -4.86 1.04 0.12
N LEU A 64 -4.05 0.24 0.84
CA LEU A 64 -4.42 -1.14 1.19
C LEU A 64 -5.70 -1.17 2.03
N VAL A 65 -5.79 -0.32 3.05
CA VAL A 65 -6.96 -0.24 3.92
C VAL A 65 -8.21 0.18 3.13
N ILE A 66 -8.11 1.16 2.22
CA ILE A 66 -9.23 1.56 1.36
C ILE A 66 -9.66 0.40 0.44
N GLY A 67 -8.70 -0.32 -0.16
CA GLY A 67 -8.99 -1.48 -1.00
C GLY A 67 -9.74 -2.57 -0.24
N ILE A 68 -9.33 -2.86 1.00
CA ILE A 68 -10.04 -3.81 1.88
C ILE A 68 -11.45 -3.33 2.20
N ARG A 69 -11.63 -2.05 2.58
CA ARG A 69 -12.95 -1.49 2.91
C ARG A 69 -13.90 -1.58 1.72
N ASN A 70 -13.45 -1.17 0.53
CA ASN A 70 -14.29 -1.23 -0.67
C ASN A 70 -14.77 -2.66 -0.93
N ARG A 71 -13.88 -3.66 -0.78
CA ARG A 71 -14.25 -5.06 -0.99
C ARG A 71 -15.22 -5.58 0.08
N VAL A 72 -15.04 -5.19 1.33
CA VAL A 72 -15.97 -5.53 2.42
C VAL A 72 -17.33 -4.87 2.17
N ASP A 73 -17.35 -3.59 1.77
CA ASP A 73 -18.58 -2.83 1.49
C ASP A 73 -19.37 -3.44 0.34
N GLU A 74 -18.70 -3.93 -0.72
CA GLU A 74 -19.33 -4.69 -1.81
C GLU A 74 -20.04 -5.94 -1.28
N GLY A 75 -19.35 -6.75 -0.47
CA GLY A 75 -19.93 -7.96 0.12
C GLY A 75 -21.11 -7.66 1.05
N LEU A 76 -21.00 -6.62 1.87
CA LEU A 76 -22.10 -6.19 2.76
C LEU A 76 -23.32 -5.68 1.98
N LYS A 77 -23.13 -4.99 0.85
CA LYS A 77 -24.23 -4.57 -0.02
C LYS A 77 -24.99 -5.76 -0.61
N GLU A 78 -24.26 -6.79 -1.05
CA GLU A 78 -24.86 -8.02 -1.57
C GLU A 78 -25.68 -8.74 -0.49
N ILE A 79 -25.13 -8.90 0.72
CA ILE A 79 -25.85 -9.48 1.86
C ILE A 79 -27.13 -8.68 2.16
N ASN A 80 -27.04 -7.35 2.22
CA ASN A 80 -28.20 -6.50 2.47
C ASN A 80 -29.29 -6.64 1.38
N LYS A 81 -28.90 -6.81 0.11
CA LYS A 81 -29.85 -7.05 -0.98
C LYS A 81 -30.60 -8.36 -0.78
N VAL A 82 -29.87 -9.46 -0.54
CA VAL A 82 -30.47 -10.78 -0.31
C VAL A 82 -31.42 -10.77 0.90
N LEU A 83 -31.02 -10.15 2.01
CA LEU A 83 -31.88 -10.00 3.19
C LEU A 83 -33.15 -9.17 2.89
N GLY A 84 -33.04 -8.14 2.05
CA GLY A 84 -34.18 -7.35 1.60
C GLY A 84 -35.17 -8.16 0.76
N GLU A 85 -34.66 -9.02 -0.14
CA GLU A 85 -35.48 -9.92 -0.97
C GLU A 85 -36.19 -10.97 -0.12
N ILE A 86 -35.49 -11.61 0.83
CA ILE A 86 -36.08 -12.59 1.76
C ILE A 86 -37.22 -11.96 2.56
N LYS A 87 -36.98 -10.78 3.14
CA LYS A 87 -37.99 -10.05 3.93
C LYS A 87 -39.24 -9.72 3.10
N GLN A 88 -39.10 -9.41 1.82
CA GLN A 88 -40.25 -9.16 0.94
C GLN A 88 -41.02 -10.45 0.63
N GLY A 89 -40.32 -11.57 0.43
CA GLY A 89 -40.94 -12.88 0.23
C GLY A 89 -41.80 -13.32 1.42
N GLU A 90 -41.28 -13.21 2.64
CA GLU A 90 -42.02 -13.54 3.88
C GLU A 90 -43.30 -12.70 4.04
N ILE A 91 -43.25 -11.40 3.69
CA ILE A 91 -44.42 -10.52 3.73
C ILE A 91 -45.45 -10.91 2.67
N SER A 92 -45.01 -11.38 1.50
CA SER A 92 -45.91 -11.84 0.43
C SER A 92 -46.66 -13.10 0.85
N GLU A 93 -45.96 -14.10 1.40
CA GLU A 93 -46.57 -15.35 1.87
C GLU A 93 -47.58 -15.11 3.00
N ALA A 94 -47.28 -14.19 3.92
CA ALA A 94 -48.19 -13.82 5.02
C ALA A 94 -49.48 -13.10 4.56
N LYS A 95 -49.48 -12.47 3.37
CA LYS A 95 -50.68 -11.79 2.82
C LYS A 95 -51.60 -12.71 2.01
N THR A 96 -51.08 -13.85 1.58
CA THR A 96 -51.82 -14.83 0.77
C THR A 96 -52.52 -15.93 1.59
N ASN A 97 -52.27 -15.98 2.90
CA ASN A 97 -52.86 -16.95 3.84
C ASN A 97 -53.99 -16.35 4.68
#